data_AF-A0A0J6TGA7-F1
#
_entry.id   AF-A0A0J6TGA7-F1
#
_cell.length_a   1.000
_cell.length_b   1.000
_cell.length_c   1.000
_cell.angle_alpha   90.00
_cell.angle_beta   90.00
_cell.angle_gamma   90.00
#
_symmetry.space_group_name_H-M   'P 1'
#
loop_
_entity.id
_entity.type
_entity.pdbx_description
1 polymer ?
#
loop_
_entity_poly.entity_id
_entity_poly.type
_entity_poly.pdbx_seq_one_letter_code
_entity_poly.pdbx_strand_id
1 'polypeptide(L)'
;MSSDRSRRGGDPRQAAEAAFRAVTRKVPEGPAPEKATVKPAVPGLRETVSLRLDRDVLDHFQEAGPGWQERINAALRKAAGL
;
A
#
# COMPACT_ATOMS: atom_id res chain seq x y z
N MET A 1 32.00 -49.79 -8.51
CA MET A 1 31.98 -49.80 -7.03
C MET A 1 31.13 -48.62 -6.56
N SER A 2 29.93 -48.93 -6.08
CA SER A 2 29.05 -47.96 -5.44
C SER A 2 29.54 -47.61 -4.03
N SER A 3 29.22 -46.38 -3.62
CA SER A 3 29.09 -45.85 -2.24
C SER A 3 30.37 -45.44 -1.50
N ASP A 4 30.46 -44.14 -1.13
CA ASP A 4 30.57 -43.61 0.25
C ASP A 4 30.80 -42.06 0.21
N ARG A 5 29.78 -41.20 0.26
CA ARG A 5 29.14 -40.56 1.43
C ARG A 5 30.06 -40.08 2.56
N SER A 6 30.63 -38.87 2.40
CA SER A 6 30.60 -37.76 3.39
C SER A 6 31.64 -36.72 3.02
N ARG A 7 31.24 -35.48 2.67
CA ARG A 7 31.94 -34.18 2.90
C ARG A 7 31.30 -33.05 2.07
N ARG A 8 29.97 -32.88 2.14
CA ARG A 8 29.33 -31.58 1.85
C ARG A 8 28.22 -31.36 2.87
N GLY A 9 28.65 -31.23 4.14
CA GLY A 9 27.82 -30.63 5.18
C GLY A 9 27.40 -29.23 4.71
N GLY A 10 26.13 -28.92 4.90
CA GLY A 10 25.41 -27.84 4.23
C GLY A 10 26.18 -26.54 4.11
N ASP A 11 26.07 -25.93 2.93
CA ASP A 11 26.78 -24.73 2.54
C ASP A 11 26.38 -23.54 3.46
N PRO A 12 27.28 -23.03 4.33
CA PRO A 12 26.94 -22.02 5.32
C PRO A 12 26.53 -20.69 4.68
N ARG A 13 26.95 -20.44 3.43
CA ARG A 13 26.52 -19.29 2.63
C ARG A 13 25.04 -19.38 2.28
N GLN A 14 24.57 -20.57 1.90
CA GLN A 14 23.17 -20.77 1.53
C GLN A 14 22.23 -20.65 2.74
N ALA A 15 22.67 -21.13 3.92
CA ALA A 15 21.96 -20.92 5.18
C ALA A 15 21.89 -19.43 5.56
N ALA A 16 22.97 -18.67 5.35
CA ALA A 16 23.02 -17.23 5.62
C ALA A 16 22.13 -16.41 4.66
N GLU A 17 22.11 -16.74 3.37
CA GLU A 17 21.24 -16.08 2.39
C GLU A 17 19.76 -16.37 2.63
N ALA A 18 19.42 -17.58 3.08
CA ALA A 18 18.05 -17.94 3.47
C ALA A 18 17.57 -17.10 4.67
N ALA A 19 18.42 -16.92 5.68
CA ALA A 19 18.11 -16.07 6.83
C ALA A 19 17.94 -14.59 6.44
N PHE A 20 18.80 -14.08 5.55
CA PHE A 20 18.70 -12.69 5.09
C PHE A 20 17.43 -12.44 4.23
N ARG A 21 17.07 -13.39 3.37
CA ARG A 21 15.81 -13.34 2.61
C ARG A 21 14.58 -13.44 3.50
N ALA A 22 14.62 -14.22 4.58
CA ALA A 22 13.51 -14.30 5.54
C ALA A 22 13.30 -12.98 6.30
N VAL A 23 14.37 -12.26 6.63
CA VAL A 23 14.31 -10.96 7.32
C VAL A 23 13.92 -9.83 6.37
N THR A 24 14.36 -9.86 5.10
CA THR A 24 14.13 -8.78 4.12
C THR A 24 12.87 -8.97 3.28
N ARG A 25 12.36 -10.20 3.15
CA ARG A 25 11.06 -10.44 2.50
C ARG A 25 9.96 -9.95 3.44
N LYS A 26 9.57 -8.69 3.25
CA LYS A 26 8.22 -8.22 3.54
C LYS A 26 7.28 -9.19 2.81
N VAL A 27 6.80 -10.22 3.51
CA VAL A 27 5.70 -11.04 3.05
C VAL A 27 4.54 -10.05 2.89
N PRO A 28 4.03 -9.77 1.68
CA PRO A 28 2.69 -9.23 1.58
C PRO A 28 1.79 -10.31 2.17
N GLU A 29 1.36 -10.04 3.38
CA GLU A 29 0.25 -10.67 4.07
C GLU A 29 -0.93 -10.66 3.11
N GLY A 30 -1.14 -11.78 2.43
CA GLY A 30 -2.45 -12.11 1.92
C GLY A 30 -3.21 -12.77 3.07
N PRO A 31 -4.38 -12.24 3.39
CA PRO A 31 -5.58 -12.93 2.97
C PRO A 31 -6.25 -12.19 1.81
N ALA A 32 -6.94 -12.96 0.97
CA ALA A 32 -7.94 -12.46 0.02
C ALA A 32 -8.91 -11.47 0.72
N PRO A 33 -9.59 -10.59 -0.04
CA PRO A 33 -10.34 -9.45 0.50
C PRO A 33 -11.59 -9.93 1.24
N GLU A 34 -11.44 -10.28 2.50
CA GLU A 34 -12.55 -10.61 3.38
C GLU A 34 -12.64 -9.51 4.44
N LYS A 35 -13.71 -8.71 4.35
CA LYS A 35 -14.07 -7.63 5.27
C LYS A 35 -13.10 -6.44 5.09
N ALA A 36 -13.38 -5.53 4.16
CA ALA A 36 -14.35 -4.46 4.44
C ALA A 36 -14.70 -4.42 5.94
N THR A 37 -13.69 -4.13 6.76
CA THR A 37 -13.92 -3.60 8.09
C THR A 37 -14.67 -2.31 7.82
N VAL A 38 -16.00 -2.41 7.89
CA VAL A 38 -16.88 -1.28 8.09
C VAL A 38 -16.40 -0.69 9.40
N LYS A 39 -15.39 0.18 9.31
CA LYS A 39 -15.06 1.09 10.40
C LYS A 39 -16.39 1.77 10.70
N PRO A 40 -16.85 1.78 11.96
CA PRO A 40 -18.10 2.42 12.31
C PRO A 40 -18.09 3.78 11.64
N ALA A 41 -19.14 4.07 10.86
CA ALA A 41 -19.28 5.32 10.14
C ALA A 41 -19.34 6.44 11.17
N VAL A 42 -18.17 6.87 11.63
CA VAL A 42 -18.02 8.04 12.47
C VAL A 42 -18.46 9.18 11.55
N PRO A 43 -19.54 9.90 11.90
CA PRO A 43 -20.06 10.94 11.05
C PRO A 43 -18.99 12.01 10.89
N GLY A 44 -18.47 12.16 9.66
CA GLY A 44 -17.36 13.08 9.34
C GLY A 44 -16.08 12.42 8.84
N LEU A 45 -16.01 11.10 8.69
CA LEU A 45 -14.84 10.44 8.09
C LEU A 45 -14.71 10.76 6.59
N ARG A 46 -13.51 11.18 6.19
CA ARG A 46 -13.11 11.31 4.79
C ARG A 46 -12.74 9.91 4.29
N GLU A 47 -13.35 9.50 3.19
CA GLU A 47 -13.02 8.24 2.53
C GLU A 47 -11.99 8.48 1.41
N THR A 48 -10.93 7.68 1.40
CA THR A 48 -9.95 7.71 0.32
C THR A 48 -10.50 6.94 -0.86
N VAL A 49 -10.83 7.65 -1.94
CA VAL A 49 -11.35 7.06 -3.18
C VAL A 49 -10.40 7.33 -4.34
N SER A 50 -10.31 6.38 -5.28
CA SER A 50 -9.59 6.57 -6.54
C SER A 50 -10.53 7.17 -7.59
N LEU A 51 -10.48 8.48 -7.74
CA LEU A 51 -11.24 9.24 -8.76
C LEU A 51 -10.30 9.71 -9.88
N ARG A 52 -10.80 9.77 -11.12
CA ARG A 52 -10.09 10.43 -12.22
C ARG A 52 -10.52 11.89 -12.30
N LEU A 53 -9.55 12.79 -12.27
CA LEU A 53 -9.73 14.22 -12.54
C LEU A 53 -8.92 14.62 -13.76
N ASP A 54 -9.41 15.63 -14.45
CA ASP A 54 -8.66 16.30 -15.51
C ASP A 54 -7.41 17.00 -14.94
N ARG A 55 -6.38 17.10 -15.79
CA ARG A 55 -5.06 17.59 -15.40
C ARG A 55 -5.09 19.08 -15.02
N ASP A 56 -5.79 19.88 -15.80
CA ASP A 56 -5.99 21.32 -15.59
C ASP A 56 -6.68 21.60 -14.25
N VAL A 57 -7.68 20.80 -13.88
CA VAL A 57 -8.34 20.89 -12.58
C VAL A 57 -7.36 20.59 -11.45
N LEU A 58 -6.58 19.50 -11.58
CA LEU A 58 -5.57 19.15 -10.58
C LEU A 58 -4.48 20.21 -10.43
N ASP A 59 -4.01 20.78 -11.53
CA ASP A 59 -3.00 21.83 -11.53
C ASP A 59 -3.55 23.10 -10.86
N HIS A 60 -4.76 23.54 -11.22
CA HIS A 60 -5.42 24.69 -10.61
C HIS A 60 -5.50 24.61 -9.07
N PHE A 61 -5.86 23.44 -8.53
CA PHE A 61 -5.94 23.28 -7.08
C PHE A 61 -4.56 23.16 -6.42
N GLN A 62 -3.59 22.53 -7.08
CA GLN A 62 -2.22 22.34 -6.58
C GLN A 62 -1.39 23.64 -6.59
N GLU A 63 -1.57 24.51 -7.59
CA GLU A 63 -0.88 25.80 -7.70
C GLU A 63 -1.06 26.68 -6.46
N ALA A 64 -2.24 26.63 -5.86
CA ALA A 64 -2.54 27.39 -4.65
C ALA A 64 -1.89 26.79 -3.37
N GLY A 65 -1.04 25.78 -3.50
CA GLY A 65 -0.17 25.27 -2.44
C GLY A 65 -0.79 24.19 -1.52
N PRO A 66 -0.19 23.94 -0.34
CA PRO A 66 -0.62 22.88 0.58
C PRO A 66 -2.12 23.03 0.96
N GLY A 67 -2.80 21.89 1.15
CA GLY A 67 -4.24 21.88 1.43
C GLY A 67 -5.14 21.87 0.18
N TRP A 68 -4.58 21.66 -1.01
CA TRP A 68 -5.34 21.57 -2.26
C TRP A 68 -6.46 20.51 -2.24
N GLN A 69 -6.24 19.38 -1.55
CA GLN A 69 -7.25 18.33 -1.37
C GLN A 69 -8.45 18.80 -0.52
N GLU A 70 -8.20 19.68 0.44
CA GLU A 70 -9.27 20.25 1.28
C GLU A 70 -10.12 21.22 0.46
N ARG A 71 -9.48 22.04 -0.38
CA ARG A 71 -10.14 22.99 -1.28
C ARG A 71 -10.97 22.31 -2.35
N ILE A 72 -10.44 21.27 -2.98
CA ILE A 72 -11.21 20.53 -3.99
C ILE A 72 -12.41 19.82 -3.35
N ASN A 73 -12.26 19.28 -2.13
CA ASN A 73 -13.38 18.71 -1.40
C ASN A 73 -14.43 19.78 -1.04
N ALA A 74 -14.01 20.99 -0.64
CA ALA A 74 -14.92 22.11 -0.41
C ALA A 74 -15.67 22.54 -1.68
N ALA A 75 -14.99 22.57 -2.84
CA ALA A 75 -15.62 22.84 -4.13
C ALA A 75 -16.64 21.77 -4.51
N LEU A 76 -16.31 20.48 -4.31
CA LEU A 76 -17.21 19.35 -4.54
C LEU A 76 -18.46 19.41 -3.64
N ARG A 77 -18.29 19.74 -2.35
CA ARG A 77 -19.42 19.95 -1.42
C ARG A 77 -20.33 21.08 -1.88
N LYS A 78 -19.74 22.22 -2.24
CA LYS A 78 -20.48 23.38 -2.77
C LYS A 78 -21.26 23.02 -4.05
N ALA A 79 -20.66 22.26 -4.95
CA ALA A 79 -21.32 21.80 -6.18
C ALA A 79 -22.45 20.79 -5.91
N ALA A 80 -22.29 19.94 -4.90
CA ALA A 80 -23.29 18.98 -4.46
C ALA A 80 -24.40 19.59 -3.58
N GLY A 81 -24.23 20.84 -3.10
CA GLY A 81 -25.16 21.50 -2.18
C GLY A 81 -25.05 21.02 -0.73
N LEU A 82 -23.88 20.51 -0.33
CA LEU A 82 -23.56 20.01 1.02
C LEU A 82 -22.82 21.04 1.89
#